data_AF-A0A223ZHE4-F1
#
_entry.id   AF-A0A223ZHE4-F1
#
_cell.length_a   1.000
_cell.length_b   1.000
_cell.length_c   1.000
_cell.angle_alpha   90.00
_cell.angle_beta   90.00
_cell.angle_gamma   90.00
#
_symmetry.space_group_name_H-M   'P 1'
#
loop_
_entity.id
_entity.type
_entity.pdbx_description
1 polymer ?
#
loop_
_entity_poly.entity_id
_entity_poly.type
_entity_poly.pdbx_seq_one_letter_code
_entity_poly.pdbx_strand_id
1 'polypeptide(L)'
;MVVKIGIIRCGNIGTSPVLDLLLDERADRPNIDVCVVGSGAKMNPDEIERAVPTMLEMDRDFVIFISPNPGAPGPAKARELLSEADVPAMIIGDAPGLRVKDEIEEQGLGYIIVKADPMIGARREFLDPTEMASFNSDVIKVLAFTGAYRVVQNTIDAMIADVEAGKAPELPQVVIDTDVAVEAAGYENPYAKAKAMAAYEIATKVADIDVKGCFMVQDPDKYIPIVASAHEMLAAAAKLAVEAREIEKANDTVLRTPHGKEGETLSKTDLLAKPE
;
A
#
# COMPACT_ATOMS: atom_id res chain seq x y z
N MET A 1 -19.37 -3.07 -18.38
CA MET A 1 -18.50 -1.93 -18.73
C MET A 1 -17.09 -2.35 -18.36
N VAL A 2 -16.04 -1.83 -19.00
CA VAL A 2 -14.66 -2.08 -18.54
C VAL A 2 -14.18 -0.82 -17.85
N VAL A 3 -13.86 -0.91 -16.56
CA VAL A 3 -13.38 0.21 -15.75
C VAL A 3 -11.88 0.41 -16.00
N LYS A 4 -11.51 1.59 -16.50
CA LYS A 4 -10.15 1.97 -16.85
C LYS A 4 -9.47 2.66 -15.68
N ILE A 5 -8.48 2.01 -15.10
CA ILE A 5 -7.77 2.47 -13.91
C ILE A 5 -6.38 2.95 -14.31
N GLY A 6 -6.02 4.18 -13.94
CA GLY A 6 -4.67 4.69 -14.07
C GLY A 6 -3.91 4.58 -12.75
N ILE A 7 -2.71 3.99 -12.74
CA ILE A 7 -1.82 3.97 -11.57
C ILE A 7 -0.52 4.69 -11.90
N ILE A 8 -0.19 5.72 -11.13
CA ILE A 8 1.05 6.48 -11.23
C ILE A 8 1.95 6.10 -10.06
N ARG A 9 3.09 5.45 -10.34
CA ARG A 9 4.05 4.97 -9.34
C ARG A 9 5.36 5.75 -9.42
N CYS A 10 5.59 6.60 -8.42
CA CYS A 10 6.82 7.40 -8.33
C CYS A 10 7.43 7.22 -6.93
N GLY A 11 8.66 6.71 -6.87
CA GLY A 11 9.20 6.20 -5.61
C GLY A 11 8.66 4.81 -5.29
N ASN A 12 8.94 4.33 -4.08
CA ASN A 12 8.52 3.00 -3.65
C ASN A 12 8.17 2.99 -2.16
N ILE A 13 6.98 2.45 -1.87
CA ILE A 13 6.57 1.93 -0.58
C ILE A 13 6.18 0.46 -0.77
N GLY A 14 6.08 -0.34 0.28
CA GLY A 14 5.77 -1.76 0.22
C GLY A 14 4.45 -2.07 -0.49
N THR A 15 3.48 -1.15 -0.49
CA THR A 15 2.23 -1.29 -1.26
C THR A 15 2.43 -1.14 -2.77
N SER A 16 3.42 -0.35 -3.20
CA SER A 16 3.62 -0.01 -4.62
C SER A 16 3.85 -1.23 -5.52
N PRO A 17 4.77 -2.17 -5.22
CA PRO A 17 5.12 -3.26 -6.14
C PRO A 17 3.95 -4.18 -6.54
N VAL A 18 2.92 -4.28 -5.69
CA VAL A 18 1.83 -5.24 -5.86
C VAL A 18 0.47 -4.59 -6.09
N LEU A 19 0.36 -3.25 -6.04
CA LEU A 19 -0.92 -2.54 -6.06
C LEU A 19 -1.84 -2.97 -7.22
N ASP A 20 -1.32 -2.96 -8.45
CA ASP A 20 -2.06 -3.38 -9.64
C ASP A 20 -2.41 -4.87 -9.61
N LEU A 21 -1.50 -5.70 -9.09
CA LEU A 21 -1.66 -7.15 -8.98
C LEU A 21 -2.68 -7.55 -7.90
N LEU A 22 -2.92 -6.70 -6.90
CA LEU A 22 -3.96 -6.93 -5.89
C LEU A 22 -5.36 -6.82 -6.49
N LEU A 23 -5.52 -6.08 -7.60
CA LEU A 23 -6.81 -5.88 -8.25
C LEU A 23 -7.12 -7.00 -9.24
N ASP A 24 -6.14 -7.68 -9.81
CA ASP A 24 -6.35 -8.80 -10.74
C ASP A 24 -5.29 -9.87 -10.56
N GLU A 25 -5.42 -10.62 -9.46
CA GLU A 25 -4.41 -11.54 -8.94
C GLU A 25 -4.15 -12.76 -9.84
N ARG A 26 -4.99 -12.97 -10.85
CA ARG A 26 -4.86 -14.05 -11.84
C ARG A 26 -4.83 -13.55 -13.30
N ALA A 27 -4.85 -12.23 -13.52
CA ALA A 27 -4.98 -11.64 -14.86
C ALA A 27 -6.22 -12.19 -15.61
N ASP A 28 -7.32 -12.40 -14.89
CA ASP A 28 -8.55 -13.02 -15.41
C ASP A 28 -9.82 -12.18 -15.20
N ARG A 29 -9.71 -10.98 -14.61
CA ARG A 29 -10.85 -10.05 -14.49
C ARG A 29 -11.16 -9.40 -15.84
N PRO A 30 -12.36 -9.62 -16.42
CA PRO A 30 -12.72 -9.02 -17.70
C PRO A 30 -13.23 -7.57 -17.56
N ASN A 31 -13.49 -7.13 -16.33
CA ASN A 31 -14.22 -5.90 -16.04
C ASN A 31 -13.32 -4.68 -15.76
N ILE A 32 -11.99 -4.83 -15.77
CA ILE A 32 -11.05 -3.74 -15.55
C ILE A 32 -9.95 -3.68 -16.63
N ASP A 33 -9.43 -2.48 -16.87
CA ASP A 33 -8.24 -2.19 -17.68
C ASP A 33 -7.28 -1.33 -16.85
N VAL A 34 -6.20 -1.91 -16.36
CA VAL A 34 -5.23 -1.23 -15.50
C VAL A 34 -3.99 -0.82 -16.28
N CYS A 35 -3.66 0.47 -16.26
CA CYS A 35 -2.43 0.99 -16.83
C CYS A 35 -1.52 1.56 -15.73
N VAL A 36 -0.21 1.27 -15.80
CA VAL A 36 0.78 1.77 -14.85
C VAL A 36 1.79 2.68 -15.56
N VAL A 37 1.96 3.91 -15.07
CA VAL A 37 3.01 4.85 -15.47
C VAL A 37 3.90 5.13 -14.27
N GLY A 38 5.22 5.28 -14.47
CA GLY A 38 6.11 5.58 -13.35
C GLY A 38 7.50 6.09 -13.70
N SER A 39 8.27 6.36 -12.64
CA SER A 39 9.64 6.90 -12.66
C SER A 39 10.63 6.03 -11.85
N GLY A 40 10.24 4.79 -11.53
CA GLY A 40 11.01 3.93 -10.64
C GLY A 40 11.16 4.56 -9.26
N ALA A 41 12.38 4.56 -8.70
CA ALA A 41 12.64 5.05 -7.36
C ALA A 41 12.61 6.58 -7.21
N LYS A 42 12.56 7.35 -8.31
CA LYS A 42 12.58 8.81 -8.24
C LYS A 42 11.19 9.38 -8.06
N MET A 43 11.06 10.41 -7.22
CA MET A 43 9.81 11.12 -6.93
C MET A 43 10.02 12.64 -6.79
N ASN A 44 11.03 13.19 -7.47
CA ASN A 44 11.23 14.64 -7.55
C ASN A 44 10.21 15.29 -8.50
N PRO A 45 9.93 16.60 -8.37
CA PRO A 45 8.94 17.29 -9.20
C PRO A 45 9.09 17.05 -10.71
N ASP A 46 10.30 17.07 -11.26
CA ASP A 46 10.54 16.84 -12.69
C ASP A 46 10.00 15.48 -13.19
N GLU A 47 10.10 14.42 -12.37
CA GLU A 47 9.58 13.10 -12.75
C GLU A 47 8.06 13.04 -12.63
N ILE A 48 7.48 13.80 -11.69
CA ILE A 48 6.03 13.93 -11.53
C ILE A 48 5.41 14.70 -12.68
N GLU A 49 6.04 15.80 -13.10
CA GLU A 49 5.66 16.61 -14.26
C GLU A 49 5.79 15.84 -15.58
N ARG A 50 6.50 14.70 -15.59
CA ARG A 50 6.49 13.75 -16.70
C ARG A 50 5.40 12.69 -16.53
N ALA A 51 5.34 12.04 -15.37
CA ALA A 51 4.50 10.87 -15.14
C ALA A 51 3.00 11.20 -15.09
N VAL A 52 2.61 12.30 -14.42
CA VAL A 52 1.20 12.68 -14.26
C VAL A 52 0.58 13.05 -15.61
N PRO A 53 1.16 13.97 -16.42
CA PRO A 53 0.60 14.28 -17.73
C PRO A 53 0.51 13.06 -18.66
N THR A 54 1.51 12.18 -18.65
CA THR A 54 1.49 10.93 -19.45
C THR A 54 0.28 10.06 -19.10
N MET A 55 -0.12 9.99 -17.82
CA MET A 55 -1.32 9.27 -17.41
C MET A 55 -2.59 10.01 -17.82
N LEU A 56 -2.63 11.34 -17.65
CA LEU A 56 -3.81 12.16 -17.97
C LEU A 56 -4.09 12.27 -19.47
N GLU A 57 -3.11 11.96 -20.34
CA GLU A 57 -3.35 11.78 -21.78
C GLU A 57 -4.18 10.53 -22.10
N MET A 58 -4.28 9.58 -21.17
CA MET A 58 -5.06 8.36 -21.33
C MET A 58 -6.47 8.55 -20.75
N ASP A 59 -7.48 8.10 -21.50
CA ASP A 59 -8.86 8.04 -21.00
C ASP A 59 -8.97 7.00 -19.87
N ARG A 60 -9.13 7.46 -18.63
CA ARG A 60 -9.23 6.67 -17.39
C ARG A 60 -10.49 7.10 -16.61
N ASP A 61 -11.15 6.15 -15.97
CA ASP A 61 -12.32 6.41 -15.11
C ASP A 61 -11.92 6.97 -13.74
N PHE A 62 -10.75 6.58 -13.23
CA PHE A 62 -10.09 7.21 -12.09
C PHE A 62 -8.57 6.93 -12.08
N VAL A 63 -7.83 7.73 -11.32
CA VAL A 63 -6.37 7.66 -11.21
C VAL A 63 -5.92 7.49 -9.77
N ILE A 64 -4.96 6.61 -9.54
CA ILE A 64 -4.29 6.40 -8.26
C ILE A 64 -2.85 6.88 -8.38
N PHE A 65 -2.44 7.81 -7.53
CA PHE A 65 -1.03 8.16 -7.36
C PHE A 65 -0.48 7.52 -6.10
N ILE A 66 0.59 6.73 -6.23
CA ILE A 66 1.24 6.07 -5.10
C ILE A 66 2.71 6.49 -4.98
N SER A 67 3.07 6.98 -3.80
CA SER A 67 4.43 7.44 -3.47
C SER A 67 4.65 7.47 -1.95
N PRO A 68 5.90 7.27 -1.47
CA PRO A 68 6.24 7.64 -0.11
C PRO A 68 6.03 9.14 0.11
N ASN A 69 5.69 9.49 1.35
CA ASN A 69 5.44 10.82 1.87
C ASN A 69 4.61 11.73 0.94
N PRO A 70 3.27 11.65 0.98
CA PRO A 70 2.35 12.52 0.22
C PRO A 70 2.58 14.04 0.36
N GLY A 71 3.29 14.48 1.42
CA GLY A 71 3.66 15.88 1.63
C GLY A 71 5.03 16.28 1.07
N ALA A 72 5.81 15.36 0.50
CA ALA A 72 7.10 15.68 -0.12
C ALA A 72 6.91 16.52 -1.41
N PRO A 73 7.94 17.28 -1.87
CA PRO A 73 7.78 18.20 -3.00
C PRO A 73 7.20 17.58 -4.28
N GLY A 74 7.66 16.39 -4.69
CA GLY A 74 7.09 15.71 -5.85
C GLY A 74 5.66 15.23 -5.63
N PRO A 75 5.37 14.44 -4.58
CA PRO A 75 4.00 14.06 -4.23
C PRO A 75 3.04 15.24 -4.09
N ALA A 76 3.47 16.36 -3.50
CA ALA A 76 2.67 17.59 -3.44
C ALA A 76 2.37 18.15 -4.84
N LYS A 77 3.34 18.14 -5.75
CA LYS A 77 3.11 18.50 -7.16
C LYS A 77 2.14 17.54 -7.86
N ALA A 78 2.20 16.25 -7.53
CA ALA A 78 1.26 15.26 -8.08
C ALA A 78 -0.17 15.55 -7.62
N ARG A 79 -0.35 15.86 -6.33
CA ARG A 79 -1.64 16.28 -5.78
C ARG A 79 -2.19 17.52 -6.49
N GLU A 80 -1.38 18.55 -6.66
CA GLU A 80 -1.75 19.77 -7.38
C GLU A 80 -2.28 19.44 -8.79
N LEU A 81 -1.48 18.74 -9.61
CA LEU A 81 -1.85 18.38 -10.97
C LEU A 81 -3.10 17.51 -11.07
N LEU A 82 -3.27 16.55 -10.14
CA LEU A 82 -4.44 15.68 -10.11
C LEU A 82 -5.70 16.39 -9.62
N SER A 83 -5.57 17.33 -8.68
CA SER A 83 -6.71 18.13 -8.20
C SER A 83 -7.25 19.10 -9.24
N GLU A 84 -6.43 19.50 -10.20
CA GLU A 84 -6.82 20.35 -11.33
C GLU A 84 -7.36 19.54 -12.52
N ALA A 85 -7.24 18.21 -12.50
CA ALA A 85 -7.68 17.33 -13.58
C ALA A 85 -9.16 16.97 -13.47
N ASP A 86 -9.81 16.73 -14.61
CA ASP A 86 -11.23 16.34 -14.70
C ASP A 86 -11.44 14.82 -14.51
N VAL A 87 -10.53 14.16 -13.80
CA VAL A 87 -10.59 12.72 -13.52
C VAL A 87 -10.54 12.48 -12.00
N PRO A 88 -11.44 11.68 -11.43
CA PRO A 88 -11.38 11.33 -10.01
C PRO A 88 -10.02 10.73 -9.66
N ALA A 89 -9.39 11.24 -8.60
CA ALA A 89 -8.06 10.81 -8.22
C ALA A 89 -7.92 10.56 -6.72
N MET A 90 -7.04 9.63 -6.38
CA MET A 90 -6.71 9.29 -4.99
C MET A 90 -5.22 9.09 -4.79
N ILE A 91 -4.77 9.32 -3.55
CA ILE A 91 -3.37 9.24 -3.15
C ILE A 91 -3.16 8.04 -2.23
N ILE A 92 -2.22 7.16 -2.55
CA ILE A 92 -1.76 6.11 -1.63
C ILE A 92 -0.38 6.49 -1.09
N GLY A 93 -0.25 6.53 0.23
CA GLY A 93 1.01 6.88 0.88
C GLY A 93 1.21 6.20 2.23
N ASP A 94 2.30 6.58 2.87
CA ASP A 94 2.75 6.11 4.18
C ASP A 94 2.41 7.12 5.30
N ALA A 95 2.75 6.79 6.55
CA ALA A 95 2.43 7.57 7.74
C ALA A 95 2.72 9.09 7.67
N PRO A 96 3.81 9.59 7.06
CA PRO A 96 4.03 11.02 6.81
C PRO A 96 2.87 11.75 6.12
N GLY A 97 2.05 11.05 5.33
CA GLY A 97 0.86 11.58 4.66
C GLY A 97 -0.22 12.08 5.61
N LEU A 98 -0.24 11.61 6.87
CA LEU A 98 -1.19 12.08 7.89
C LEU A 98 -1.11 13.58 8.14
N ARG A 99 0.07 14.20 7.89
CA ARG A 99 0.28 15.64 8.07
C ARG A 99 -0.41 16.49 7.01
N VAL A 100 -0.74 15.91 5.86
CA VAL A 100 -1.34 16.60 4.71
C VAL A 100 -2.70 15.99 4.33
N LYS A 101 -3.29 15.13 5.18
CA LYS A 101 -4.56 14.48 4.86
C LYS A 101 -5.69 15.49 4.65
N ASP A 102 -5.76 16.51 5.50
CA ASP A 102 -6.80 17.54 5.41
C ASP A 102 -6.62 18.39 4.14
N GLU A 103 -5.36 18.65 3.73
CA GLU A 103 -5.07 19.31 2.44
C GLU A 103 -5.50 18.45 1.25
N ILE A 104 -5.31 17.12 1.32
CA ILE A 104 -5.76 16.19 0.27
C ILE A 104 -7.29 16.24 0.13
N GLU A 105 -8.01 16.27 1.26
CA GLU A 105 -9.48 16.40 1.27
C GLU A 105 -9.94 17.74 0.69
N GLU A 106 -9.31 18.84 1.08
CA GLU A 106 -9.59 20.18 0.55
C GLU A 106 -9.32 20.28 -0.96
N GLN A 107 -8.36 19.51 -1.47
CA GLN A 107 -8.06 19.37 -2.90
C GLN A 107 -9.08 18.51 -3.66
N GLY A 108 -10.07 17.92 -2.98
CA GLY A 108 -11.06 17.05 -3.59
C GLY A 108 -10.50 15.69 -4.02
N LEU A 109 -9.41 15.24 -3.38
CA LEU A 109 -8.75 13.97 -3.66
C LEU A 109 -9.10 12.94 -2.58
N GLY A 110 -9.14 11.67 -2.98
CA GLY A 110 -9.19 10.55 -2.03
C GLY A 110 -7.81 10.21 -1.47
N TYR A 111 -7.75 9.44 -0.38
CA TYR A 111 -6.52 8.86 0.11
C TYR A 111 -6.68 7.48 0.78
N ILE A 112 -5.59 6.71 0.69
CA ILE A 112 -5.27 5.60 1.59
C ILE A 112 -3.90 5.88 2.22
N ILE A 113 -3.83 5.97 3.54
CA ILE A 113 -2.58 6.12 4.27
C ILE A 113 -2.29 4.82 5.03
N VAL A 114 -1.20 4.14 4.66
CA VAL A 114 -0.79 2.86 5.26
C VAL A 114 0.28 3.12 6.32
N LYS A 115 -0.10 3.04 7.60
CA LYS A 115 0.85 3.40 8.69
C LYS A 115 2.01 2.41 8.84
N ALA A 116 1.78 1.13 8.60
CA ALA A 116 2.79 0.08 8.65
C ALA A 116 3.56 -0.12 7.33
N ASP A 117 3.54 0.87 6.44
CA ASP A 117 4.37 0.88 5.23
C ASP A 117 5.58 1.81 5.46
N PRO A 118 6.62 1.35 6.19
CA PRO A 118 7.64 2.24 6.72
C PRO A 118 8.62 2.73 5.65
N MET A 119 9.16 3.93 5.90
CA MET A 119 10.38 4.37 5.23
C MET A 119 11.52 3.40 5.54
N ILE A 120 12.31 3.05 4.52
CA ILE A 120 13.50 2.21 4.63
C ILE A 120 14.73 2.99 5.13
N GLY A 121 15.67 2.28 5.76
CA GLY A 121 16.96 2.79 6.22
C GLY A 121 17.94 3.18 5.10
N ALA A 122 17.61 4.22 4.33
CA ALA A 122 18.32 4.65 3.12
C ALA A 122 19.68 5.35 3.33
N ARG A 123 20.61 4.65 4.01
CA ARG A 123 22.02 5.06 4.15
C ARG A 123 22.90 4.27 3.19
N ARG A 124 23.83 4.97 2.51
CA ARG A 124 24.68 4.39 1.45
C ARG A 124 25.57 3.25 1.95
N GLU A 125 25.98 3.33 3.20
CA GLU A 125 26.87 2.40 3.88
C GLU A 125 26.20 1.07 4.22
N PHE A 126 24.87 1.01 4.16
CA PHE A 126 24.07 -0.15 4.57
C PHE A 126 23.15 -0.64 3.45
N LEU A 127 22.39 0.26 2.83
CA LEU A 127 21.31 -0.10 1.91
C LEU A 127 21.81 -0.31 0.48
N ASP A 128 22.31 -1.52 0.20
CA ASP A 128 22.58 -1.99 -1.14
C ASP A 128 21.29 -2.52 -1.83
N PRO A 129 21.32 -2.89 -3.12
CA PRO A 129 20.15 -3.46 -3.79
C PRO A 129 19.61 -4.74 -3.13
N THR A 130 20.49 -5.56 -2.55
CA THR A 130 20.10 -6.81 -1.86
C THR A 130 19.29 -6.51 -0.62
N GLU A 131 19.79 -5.61 0.23
CA GLU A 131 19.16 -5.21 1.47
C GLU A 131 17.84 -4.48 1.21
N MET A 132 17.80 -3.63 0.17
CA MET A 132 16.56 -2.98 -0.29
C MET A 132 15.48 -4.00 -0.68
N ALA A 133 15.86 -5.04 -1.45
CA ALA A 133 14.91 -6.08 -1.84
C ALA A 133 14.45 -6.92 -0.63
N SER A 134 15.38 -7.25 0.28
CA SER A 134 15.08 -8.00 1.51
C SER A 134 14.05 -7.27 2.36
N PHE A 135 14.30 -5.99 2.67
CA PHE A 135 13.38 -5.15 3.45
C PHE A 135 11.99 -5.09 2.82
N ASN A 136 11.90 -4.81 1.51
CA ASN A 136 10.61 -4.72 0.83
C ASN A 136 9.87 -6.07 0.83
N SER A 137 10.58 -7.19 0.77
CA SER A 137 9.96 -8.52 0.87
C SER A 137 9.31 -8.74 2.24
N ASP A 138 9.92 -8.24 3.31
CA ASP A 138 9.37 -8.30 4.66
C ASP A 138 8.18 -7.34 4.83
N VAL A 139 8.25 -6.10 4.30
CA VAL A 139 7.10 -5.17 4.30
C VAL A 139 5.91 -5.82 3.60
N ILE A 140 6.10 -6.37 2.40
CA ILE A 140 5.05 -7.06 1.64
C ILE A 140 4.44 -8.20 2.47
N LYS A 141 5.29 -8.97 3.16
CA LYS A 141 4.83 -10.06 4.03
C LYS A 141 3.94 -9.55 5.16
N VAL A 142 4.36 -8.49 5.84
CA VAL A 142 3.61 -7.87 6.94
C VAL A 142 2.28 -7.36 6.40
N LEU A 143 2.29 -6.46 5.42
CA LEU A 143 1.07 -5.82 4.89
C LEU A 143 0.06 -6.82 4.34
N ALA A 144 0.53 -7.90 3.69
CA ALA A 144 -0.34 -8.95 3.19
C ALA A 144 -1.00 -9.75 4.32
N PHE A 145 -0.23 -10.14 5.33
CA PHE A 145 -0.71 -11.06 6.37
C PHE A 145 -1.38 -10.33 7.54
N THR A 146 -1.16 -9.03 7.73
CA THR A 146 -1.91 -8.23 8.70
C THR A 146 -3.23 -7.72 8.15
N GLY A 147 -3.56 -7.98 6.88
CA GLY A 147 -4.82 -7.55 6.25
C GLY A 147 -4.81 -6.17 5.62
N ALA A 148 -3.70 -5.43 5.68
CA ALA A 148 -3.60 -4.08 5.11
C ALA A 148 -3.88 -4.07 3.60
N TYR A 149 -3.35 -5.04 2.86
CA TYR A 149 -3.65 -5.18 1.43
C TYR A 149 -5.10 -5.56 1.15
N ARG A 150 -5.80 -6.24 2.06
CA ARG A 150 -7.23 -6.50 1.89
C ARG A 150 -8.03 -5.22 2.03
N VAL A 151 -7.62 -4.30 2.91
CA VAL A 151 -8.24 -2.97 3.00
C VAL A 151 -8.02 -2.22 1.68
N VAL A 152 -6.78 -2.17 1.16
CA VAL A 152 -6.47 -1.54 -0.13
C VAL A 152 -7.31 -2.13 -1.27
N GLN A 153 -7.37 -3.46 -1.36
CA GLN A 153 -8.20 -4.18 -2.34
C GLN A 153 -9.66 -3.73 -2.24
N ASN A 154 -10.28 -3.90 -1.07
CA ASN A 154 -11.70 -3.63 -0.87
C ASN A 154 -12.04 -2.16 -1.13
N THR A 155 -11.15 -1.23 -0.77
CA THR A 155 -11.35 0.20 -1.02
C THR A 155 -11.38 0.52 -2.52
N ILE A 156 -10.46 -0.07 -3.30
CA ILE A 156 -10.41 0.18 -4.74
C ILE A 156 -11.54 -0.57 -5.46
N ASP A 157 -11.89 -1.79 -5.04
CA ASP A 157 -13.03 -2.54 -5.58
C ASP A 157 -14.35 -1.80 -5.37
N ALA A 158 -14.53 -1.08 -4.26
CA ALA A 158 -15.70 -0.23 -4.04
C ALA A 158 -15.78 0.90 -5.08
N MET A 159 -14.65 1.56 -5.39
CA MET A 159 -14.60 2.57 -6.44
C MET A 159 -14.90 1.98 -7.82
N ILE A 160 -14.37 0.78 -8.11
CA ILE A 160 -14.65 0.05 -9.35
C ILE A 160 -16.16 -0.20 -9.47
N ALA A 161 -16.80 -0.69 -8.41
CA ALA A 161 -18.23 -0.98 -8.39
C ALA A 161 -19.10 0.26 -8.61
N ASP A 162 -18.69 1.43 -8.11
CA ASP A 162 -19.40 2.69 -8.39
C ASP A 162 -19.33 3.08 -9.87
N VAL A 163 -18.16 2.97 -10.49
CA VAL A 163 -17.99 3.23 -11.93
C VAL A 163 -18.82 2.26 -12.76
N GLU A 164 -18.80 0.97 -12.43
CA GLU A 164 -19.62 -0.03 -13.12
C GLU A 164 -21.13 0.24 -13.01
N ALA A 165 -21.56 0.82 -11.88
CA ALA A 165 -22.92 1.27 -11.66
C ALA A 165 -23.25 2.58 -12.41
N GLY A 166 -22.32 3.15 -13.18
CA GLY A 166 -22.48 4.40 -13.91
C GLY A 166 -22.47 5.64 -13.02
N LYS A 167 -21.88 5.55 -11.82
CA LYS A 167 -21.73 6.66 -10.89
C LYS A 167 -20.31 7.20 -10.93
N ALA A 168 -20.13 8.44 -10.46
CA ALA A 168 -18.79 8.90 -10.09
C ALA A 168 -18.29 8.07 -8.88
N PRO A 169 -17.03 7.61 -8.87
CA PRO A 169 -16.50 6.82 -7.76
C PRO A 169 -16.44 7.66 -6.49
N GLU A 170 -16.89 7.10 -5.36
CA GLU A 170 -16.69 7.73 -4.05
C GLU A 170 -15.19 7.73 -3.69
N LEU A 171 -14.63 8.91 -3.46
CA LEU A 171 -13.21 9.05 -3.13
C LEU A 171 -12.95 8.64 -1.67
N PRO A 172 -12.07 7.67 -1.42
CA PRO A 172 -11.88 7.13 -0.07
C PRO A 172 -11.14 8.11 0.84
N GLN A 173 -11.36 7.99 2.14
CA GLN A 173 -10.59 8.69 3.18
C GLN A 173 -10.16 7.67 4.24
N VAL A 174 -9.18 6.83 3.89
CA VAL A 174 -8.81 5.66 4.70
C VAL A 174 -7.44 5.86 5.34
N VAL A 175 -7.40 5.75 6.66
CA VAL A 175 -6.15 5.55 7.39
C VAL A 175 -6.12 4.09 7.86
N ILE A 176 -5.19 3.32 7.33
CA ILE A 176 -4.97 1.95 7.76
C ILE A 176 -4.06 2.02 8.99
N ASP A 177 -4.64 1.74 10.15
CA ASP A 177 -3.91 1.45 11.38
C ASP A 177 -4.03 -0.04 11.74
N THR A 178 -3.55 -0.40 12.93
CA THR A 178 -3.52 -1.77 13.42
C THR A 178 -4.91 -2.39 13.48
N ASP A 179 -5.90 -1.66 13.99
CA ASP A 179 -7.25 -2.18 14.17
C ASP A 179 -7.92 -2.38 12.81
N VAL A 180 -7.83 -1.37 11.94
CA VAL A 180 -8.39 -1.42 10.57
C VAL A 180 -7.76 -2.56 9.76
N ALA A 181 -6.43 -2.71 9.79
CA ALA A 181 -5.75 -3.77 9.05
C ALA A 181 -6.14 -5.16 9.56
N VAL A 182 -6.00 -5.38 10.87
CA VAL A 182 -6.15 -6.72 11.46
C VAL A 182 -7.61 -7.17 11.47
N GLU A 183 -8.57 -6.25 11.58
CA GLU A 183 -9.98 -6.56 11.37
C GLU A 183 -10.23 -7.09 9.95
N ALA A 184 -9.71 -6.40 8.93
CA ALA A 184 -9.81 -6.86 7.54
C ALA A 184 -9.03 -8.16 7.26
N ALA A 185 -8.03 -8.51 8.06
CA ALA A 185 -7.35 -9.79 7.92
C ALA A 185 -8.27 -11.00 8.16
N GLY A 186 -9.28 -10.83 9.03
CA GLY A 186 -10.28 -11.85 9.32
C GLY A 186 -9.74 -13.04 10.11
N TYR A 187 -8.77 -12.82 11.01
CA TYR A 187 -8.21 -13.87 11.87
C TYR A 187 -9.27 -14.45 12.80
N GLU A 188 -9.57 -15.75 12.67
CA GLU A 188 -10.49 -16.45 13.56
C GLU A 188 -9.81 -16.79 14.89
N ASN A 189 -8.54 -17.20 14.85
CA ASN A 189 -7.79 -17.49 16.07
C ASN A 189 -7.35 -16.20 16.80
N PRO A 190 -7.64 -16.04 18.09
CA PRO A 190 -7.29 -14.82 18.82
C PRO A 190 -5.78 -14.60 18.98
N TYR A 191 -4.96 -15.66 19.02
CA TYR A 191 -3.49 -15.52 19.07
C TYR A 191 -2.90 -15.17 17.70
N ALA A 192 -3.50 -15.65 16.61
CA ALA A 192 -3.14 -15.21 15.27
C ALA A 192 -3.43 -13.71 15.11
N LYS A 193 -4.62 -13.27 15.54
CA LYS A 193 -4.98 -11.85 15.61
C LYS A 193 -3.94 -11.04 16.41
N ALA A 194 -3.62 -11.46 17.62
CA ALA A 194 -2.64 -10.77 18.46
C ALA A 194 -1.24 -10.67 17.83
N LYS A 195 -0.78 -11.72 17.14
CA LYS A 195 0.49 -11.71 16.40
C LYS A 195 0.47 -10.75 15.21
N ALA A 196 -0.63 -10.71 14.48
CA ALA A 196 -0.81 -9.76 13.38
C ALA A 196 -0.82 -8.31 13.88
N MET A 197 -1.48 -8.02 15.00
CA MET A 197 -1.44 -6.71 15.65
C MET A 197 0.01 -6.32 16.02
N ALA A 198 0.74 -7.24 16.66
CA ALA A 198 2.14 -6.99 17.02
C ALA A 198 3.02 -6.74 15.79
N ALA A 199 2.86 -7.52 14.71
CA ALA A 199 3.59 -7.32 13.46
C ALA A 199 3.32 -5.94 12.85
N TYR A 200 2.06 -5.52 12.79
CA TYR A 200 1.66 -4.22 12.26
C TYR A 200 2.24 -3.05 13.08
N GLU A 201 2.16 -3.14 14.41
CA GLU A 201 2.69 -2.13 15.31
C GLU A 201 4.22 -2.02 15.21
N ILE A 202 4.93 -3.15 15.14
CA ILE A 202 6.39 -3.14 14.96
C ILE A 202 6.74 -2.45 13.63
N ALA A 203 6.09 -2.83 12.52
CA ALA A 203 6.33 -2.21 11.23
C ALA A 203 6.02 -0.70 11.21
N THR A 204 4.96 -0.27 11.91
CA THR A 204 4.68 1.17 12.10
C THR A 204 5.82 1.89 12.82
N LYS A 205 6.49 1.22 13.78
CA LYS A 205 7.61 1.79 14.55
C LYS A 205 8.95 1.77 13.83
N VAL A 206 9.14 0.94 12.80
CA VAL A 206 10.36 0.91 11.98
C VAL A 206 10.65 2.29 11.38
N ALA A 207 9.62 3.00 10.90
CA ALA A 207 9.77 4.33 10.31
C ALA A 207 10.40 5.35 11.29
N ASP A 208 10.05 5.30 12.58
CA ASP A 208 10.61 6.20 13.61
C ASP A 208 12.14 5.98 13.76
N ILE A 209 12.57 4.71 13.70
CA ILE A 209 13.98 4.33 13.83
C ILE A 209 14.75 4.72 12.58
N ASP A 210 14.19 4.48 11.39
CA ASP A 210 14.83 4.84 10.14
C ASP A 210 14.92 6.35 9.92
N VAL A 211 13.91 7.14 10.32
CA VAL A 211 14.00 8.61 10.33
C VAL A 211 15.15 9.09 11.22
N LYS A 212 15.30 8.49 12.41
CA LYS A 212 16.40 8.82 13.33
C LYS A 212 17.76 8.50 12.70
N GLY A 213 17.93 7.31 12.12
CA GLY A 213 19.17 6.89 11.48
C GLY A 213 19.50 7.68 10.21
N CYS A 214 18.50 7.99 9.38
CA CYS A 214 18.70 8.66 8.09
C CYS A 214 18.90 10.18 8.22
N PHE A 215 18.22 10.84 9.16
CA PHE A 215 18.15 12.31 9.18
C PHE A 215 18.66 12.96 10.46
N MET A 216 18.61 12.29 11.61
CA MET A 216 18.90 12.92 12.90
C MET A 216 20.33 12.64 13.40
N VAL A 217 20.81 11.40 13.24
CA VAL A 217 22.14 10.97 13.70
C VAL A 217 23.17 11.11 12.57
N GLN A 218 24.30 11.76 12.84
CA GLN A 218 25.34 12.05 11.84
C GLN A 218 26.57 11.14 11.95
N ASP A 219 26.81 10.57 13.13
CA ASP A 219 27.97 9.70 13.41
C ASP A 219 27.76 8.30 12.79
N PRO A 220 28.59 7.85 11.83
CA PRO A 220 28.43 6.55 11.15
C PRO A 220 28.47 5.36 12.09
N ASP A 221 29.29 5.40 13.14
CA ASP A 221 29.38 4.33 14.13
C ASP A 221 28.07 4.20 14.95
N LYS A 222 27.18 5.19 14.84
CA LYS A 222 25.86 5.20 15.48
C LYS A 222 24.72 5.01 14.49
N TYR A 223 24.68 5.74 13.38
CA TYR A 223 23.53 5.68 12.48
C TYR A 223 23.45 4.38 11.70
N ILE A 224 24.59 3.74 11.38
CA ILE A 224 24.60 2.48 10.62
C ILE A 224 23.94 1.36 11.43
N PRO A 225 24.32 1.11 12.71
CA PRO A 225 23.59 0.18 13.56
C PRO A 225 22.11 0.52 13.76
N ILE A 226 21.74 1.81 13.76
CA ILE A 226 20.35 2.24 13.91
C ILE A 226 19.50 1.78 12.72
N VAL A 227 19.91 2.10 11.49
CA VAL A 227 19.15 1.68 10.28
C VAL A 227 19.15 0.15 10.11
N ALA A 228 20.26 -0.51 10.45
CA ALA A 228 20.30 -1.98 10.46
C ALA A 228 19.32 -2.57 11.49
N SER A 229 19.21 -1.97 12.69
CA SER A 229 18.27 -2.45 13.71
C SER A 229 16.80 -2.27 13.30
N ALA A 230 16.48 -1.26 12.47
CA ALA A 230 15.14 -1.06 11.94
C ALA A 230 14.76 -2.21 10.97
N HIS A 231 15.70 -2.67 10.15
CA HIS A 231 15.52 -3.83 9.29
C HIS A 231 15.32 -5.13 10.09
N GLU A 232 16.07 -5.33 11.17
CA GLU A 232 15.88 -6.49 12.07
C GLU A 232 14.50 -6.47 12.77
N MET A 233 14.01 -5.27 13.14
CA MET A 233 12.64 -5.12 13.65
C MET A 233 11.60 -5.53 12.61
N LEU A 234 11.78 -5.13 11.36
CA LEU A 234 10.87 -5.50 10.28
C LEU A 234 10.91 -7.01 9.99
N ALA A 235 12.09 -7.63 9.97
CA ALA A 235 12.23 -9.07 9.81
C ALA A 235 11.51 -9.84 10.93
N ALA A 236 11.59 -9.37 12.18
CA ALA A 236 10.84 -9.93 13.30
C ALA A 236 9.31 -9.75 13.13
N ALA A 237 8.87 -8.60 12.62
CA ALA A 237 7.47 -8.36 12.29
C ALA A 237 6.96 -9.31 11.19
N ALA A 238 7.73 -9.50 10.12
CA ALA A 238 7.40 -10.43 9.05
C ALA A 238 7.28 -11.88 9.58
N LYS A 239 8.17 -12.28 10.48
CA LYS A 239 8.08 -13.58 11.16
C LYS A 239 6.79 -13.72 11.98
N LEU A 240 6.42 -12.71 12.77
CA LEU A 240 5.16 -12.72 13.53
C LEU A 240 3.94 -12.80 12.60
N ALA A 241 3.96 -12.08 11.49
CA ALA A 241 2.89 -12.12 10.49
C ALA A 241 2.77 -13.51 9.84
N VAL A 242 3.91 -14.17 9.56
CA VAL A 242 3.93 -15.56 9.09
C VAL A 242 3.34 -16.50 10.14
N GLU A 243 3.77 -16.39 11.40
CA GLU A 243 3.25 -17.22 12.49
C GLU A 243 1.72 -17.06 12.65
N ALA A 244 1.20 -15.83 12.53
CA ALA A 244 -0.24 -15.59 12.53
C ALA A 244 -0.95 -16.37 11.41
N ARG A 245 -0.43 -16.30 10.18
CA ARG A 245 -1.02 -17.01 9.05
C ARG A 245 -0.87 -18.53 9.14
N GLU A 246 0.22 -19.05 9.70
CA GLU A 246 0.40 -20.49 9.93
C GLU A 246 -0.59 -21.03 10.97
N ILE A 247 -0.97 -20.24 11.98
CA ILE A 247 -2.02 -20.62 12.94
C ILE A 247 -3.36 -20.80 12.21
N GLU A 248 -3.75 -19.86 11.34
CA GLU A 248 -5.00 -20.01 10.57
C GLU A 248 -4.94 -21.20 9.60
N LYS A 249 -3.79 -21.47 8.98
CA LYS A 249 -3.61 -22.67 8.14
C LYS A 249 -3.78 -23.95 8.95
N ALA A 250 -3.21 -24.01 10.16
CA ALA A 250 -3.31 -25.16 11.03
C ALA A 250 -4.76 -25.43 11.49
N ASN A 251 -5.60 -24.40 11.52
CA ASN A 251 -7.01 -24.49 11.87
C ASN A 251 -7.94 -24.64 10.65
N ASP A 252 -7.42 -24.55 9.42
CA ASP A 252 -8.20 -24.47 8.17
C ASP A 252 -9.16 -23.26 8.10
N THR A 253 -8.77 -22.12 8.70
CA THR A 253 -9.61 -20.91 8.84
C THR A 253 -9.12 -19.72 8.01
N VAL A 254 -8.20 -19.95 7.06
CA VAL A 254 -7.57 -18.84 6.30
C VAL A 254 -8.58 -18.11 5.42
N LEU A 255 -8.95 -16.88 5.79
CA LEU A 255 -9.78 -16.02 4.95
C LEU A 255 -9.10 -15.69 3.60
N ARG A 256 -9.80 -15.96 2.51
CA ARG A 256 -9.42 -15.66 1.13
C ARG A 256 -10.57 -14.91 0.46
N THR A 257 -10.24 -13.83 -0.26
CA THR A 257 -11.23 -13.02 -1.00
C THR A 257 -10.82 -12.85 -2.46
N PRO A 258 -10.81 -13.93 -3.25
CA PRO A 258 -10.44 -13.85 -4.66
C PRO A 258 -11.50 -13.08 -5.46
N HIS A 259 -11.10 -12.48 -6.57
CA HIS A 259 -12.06 -11.99 -7.55
C HIS A 259 -12.70 -13.15 -8.29
N GLY A 260 -14.00 -13.04 -8.58
CA GLY A 260 -14.76 -13.94 -9.42
C GLY A 260 -14.62 -13.60 -10.90
N LYS A 261 -15.30 -14.38 -11.73
CA LYS A 261 -15.22 -14.29 -13.20
C LYS A 261 -15.88 -13.02 -13.77
N GLU A 262 -16.78 -12.38 -13.03
CA GLU A 262 -17.39 -11.11 -13.42
C GLU A 262 -16.71 -9.91 -12.73
N GLY A 263 -15.66 -10.17 -11.93
CA GLY A 263 -14.94 -9.15 -11.18
C GLY A 263 -15.44 -8.90 -9.76
N GLU A 264 -16.45 -9.64 -9.31
CA GLU A 264 -17.00 -9.58 -7.95
C GLU A 264 -16.02 -10.15 -6.92
N THR A 265 -15.98 -9.60 -5.70
CA THR A 265 -15.15 -10.16 -4.62
C THR A 265 -15.87 -11.32 -3.95
N LEU A 266 -15.34 -12.54 -4.06
CA LEU A 266 -15.87 -13.74 -3.42
C LEU A 266 -15.19 -13.95 -2.04
N SER A 267 -15.64 -14.94 -1.26
CA SER A 267 -15.04 -15.27 0.04
C SER A 267 -15.01 -16.76 0.34
N LYS A 268 -13.99 -17.21 1.09
CA LYS A 268 -13.91 -18.54 1.71
C LYS A 268 -12.88 -18.60 2.85
N THR A 269 -13.02 -19.58 3.72
CA THR A 269 -12.06 -19.93 4.77
C THR A 269 -11.44 -21.31 4.53
N ASP A 270 -12.28 -22.34 4.40
CA ASP A 270 -11.85 -23.74 4.32
C ASP A 270 -11.05 -24.00 3.05
N LEU A 271 -9.90 -24.65 3.16
CA LEU A 271 -8.97 -24.85 2.04
C LEU A 271 -9.64 -25.54 0.85
N LEU A 272 -10.51 -26.53 1.10
CA LEU A 272 -11.18 -27.32 0.07
C LEU A 272 -12.51 -26.74 -0.42
N ALA A 273 -13.07 -25.72 0.24
CA ALA A 273 -14.31 -25.09 -0.20
C ALA A 273 -14.13 -24.32 -1.53
N LYS A 274 -15.23 -24.04 -2.24
CA LYS A 274 -15.20 -23.05 -3.33
C LYS A 274 -15.47 -21.67 -2.73
N PRO A 275 -14.87 -20.61 -3.29
CA PRO A 275 -15.24 -19.24 -2.92
C PRO A 275 -16.68 -18.96 -3.39
N GLU A 276 -17.46 -18.30 -2.54
CA GLU A 276 -18.86 -17.89 -2.78
C GLU A 276 -19.03 -16.39 -2.62
#